data_AF-A0A1X1ZIU2-F1
#
_entry.id   AF-A0A1X1ZIU2-F1
#
_cell.length_a   1.000
_cell.length_b   1.000
_cell.length_c   1.000
_cell.angle_alpha   90.00
_cell.angle_beta   90.00
_cell.angle_gamma   90.00
#
_symmetry.space_group_name_H-M   'P 1'
#
loop_
_entity.id
_entity.type
_entity.pdbx_description
1 polymer ?
#
loop_
_entity_poly.entity_id
_entity_poly.type
_entity_poly.pdbx_seq_one_letter_code
_entity_poly.pdbx_strand_id
1 'polypeptide(L)'
;MKRRTFAAAVIVGFIALGGAAETLAPRAHAKPAPEVEYMYNVAVRRHYNFPNNDAIGYGYGICDKVTSGMSYAQVMGDVKNDVTPNDEFAANYLVSYAVDLLCPAQIPQLRNSAQGYRPPPGQEYFGSPGAE
;
A
#
# COMPACT_ATOMS: atom_id res chain seq x y z
N MET A 1 -52.76 -0.53 -33.42
CA MET A 1 -51.83 -1.64 -33.10
C MET A 1 -50.50 -1.55 -33.85
N LYS A 2 -50.45 -1.43 -35.19
CA LYS A 2 -49.21 -1.32 -35.99
C LYS A 2 -48.16 -0.29 -35.52
N ARG A 3 -48.58 0.91 -35.07
CA ARG A 3 -47.67 1.97 -34.59
C ARG A 3 -46.98 1.63 -33.26
N ARG A 4 -47.63 0.88 -32.37
CA ARG A 4 -47.07 0.46 -31.07
C ARG A 4 -46.03 -0.64 -31.24
N THR A 5 -46.26 -1.55 -32.19
CA THR A 5 -45.32 -2.62 -32.56
C THR A 5 -44.05 -2.05 -33.21
N PHE A 6 -44.19 -0.98 -34.01
CA PHE A 6 -43.06 -0.29 -34.63
C PHE A 6 -42.20 0.46 -33.60
N ALA A 7 -42.83 1.14 -32.64
CA ALA A 7 -42.11 1.82 -31.56
C ALA A 7 -41.33 0.83 -30.66
N ALA A 8 -41.93 -0.31 -30.33
CA ALA A 8 -41.26 -1.36 -29.55
C ALA A 8 -40.07 -1.97 -30.31
N ALA A 9 -40.20 -2.20 -31.61
CA ALA A 9 -39.11 -2.73 -32.44
C ALA A 9 -37.92 -1.75 -32.55
N VAL A 10 -38.18 -0.45 -32.63
CA VAL A 10 -37.13 0.58 -32.67
C VAL A 10 -36.40 0.67 -31.32
N ILE A 11 -37.12 0.64 -30.20
CA ILE A 11 -36.51 0.68 -28.86
C ILE A 11 -35.60 -0.53 -28.60
N VAL A 12 -36.03 -1.74 -28.99
CA VAL A 12 -35.22 -2.96 -28.85
C VAL A 12 -33.98 -2.92 -29.75
N GLY A 13 -34.09 -2.35 -30.96
CA GLY A 13 -32.94 -2.15 -31.87
C GLY A 13 -31.87 -1.20 -31.30
N PHE A 14 -32.28 -0.10 -30.64
CA PHE A 14 -31.34 0.83 -30.01
C PHE A 14 -30.63 0.22 -28.78
N ILE A 15 -31.30 -0.63 -27.99
CA ILE A 15 -30.68 -1.32 -26.85
C ILE A 15 -29.64 -2.36 -27.34
N ALA A 16 -29.94 -3.08 -28.42
CA ALA A 16 -29.03 -4.06 -29.01
C ALA A 16 -27.78 -3.44 -29.67
N LEU A 17 -27.89 -2.21 -30.20
CA LEU A 17 -26.77 -1.48 -30.79
C LEU A 17 -25.97 -0.67 -29.75
N GLY A 18 -26.61 -0.18 -28.69
CA GLY A 18 -25.95 0.56 -27.59
C GLY A 18 -25.08 -0.33 -26.69
N GLY A 19 -25.49 -1.58 -26.46
CA GLY A 19 -24.75 -2.53 -25.62
C GLY A 19 -23.47 -3.10 -26.26
N ALA A 20 -23.31 -2.98 -27.58
CA ALA A 20 -22.14 -3.47 -28.30
C ALA A 20 -20.99 -2.46 -28.36
N ALA A 21 -21.24 -1.18 -28.04
CA ALA A 21 -20.23 -0.12 -28.08
C ALA A 21 -19.45 0.04 -26.76
N GLU A 22 -19.79 -0.71 -25.71
CA GLU A 22 -19.08 -0.69 -24.43
C GLU A 22 -17.78 -1.53 -24.45
N THR A 23 -17.49 -2.22 -25.57
CA THR A 23 -16.28 -3.03 -25.67
C THR A 23 -15.09 -2.19 -26.12
N LEU A 24 -14.07 -2.14 -25.25
CA LEU A 24 -12.67 -1.79 -25.50
C LEU A 24 -12.28 -0.33 -25.31
N ALA A 25 -12.65 0.30 -24.19
CA ALA A 25 -11.70 1.25 -23.61
C ALA A 25 -10.41 0.46 -23.30
N PRO A 26 -9.23 0.85 -23.81
CA PRO A 26 -7.97 0.20 -23.43
C PRO A 26 -7.88 0.20 -21.92
N ARG A 27 -7.51 -0.94 -21.30
CA ARG A 27 -7.18 -0.93 -19.88
C ARG A 27 -6.06 0.08 -19.68
N ALA A 28 -6.37 1.14 -18.94
CA ALA A 28 -5.35 2.08 -18.49
C ALA A 28 -4.42 1.32 -17.54
N HIS A 29 -3.28 0.88 -18.07
CA HIS A 29 -2.18 0.45 -17.24
C HIS A 29 -1.47 1.72 -16.79
N ALA A 30 -1.80 2.19 -15.58
CA ALA A 30 -0.96 3.18 -14.92
C ALA A 30 0.47 2.62 -14.92
N LYS A 31 1.45 3.40 -15.38
CA LYS A 31 2.86 3.02 -15.18
C LYS A 31 3.07 2.92 -13.67
N PRO A 32 3.45 1.76 -13.13
CA PRO A 32 3.81 1.67 -11.72
C PRO A 32 4.98 2.63 -11.50
N ALA A 33 4.81 3.56 -10.56
CA ALA A 33 5.88 4.43 -10.09
C ALA A 33 6.00 4.24 -8.57
N PRO A 34 6.34 3.02 -8.11
CA PRO A 34 6.31 2.67 -6.70
C PRO A 34 7.23 3.55 -5.87
N GLU A 35 8.38 3.97 -6.40
CA GLU A 35 9.31 4.88 -5.74
C GLU A 35 8.71 6.28 -5.58
N VAL A 36 7.94 6.76 -6.56
CA VAL A 36 7.27 8.07 -6.49
C VAL A 36 6.18 8.05 -5.43
N GLU A 37 5.36 7.00 -5.42
CA GLU A 37 4.30 6.82 -4.42
C GLU A 37 4.89 6.65 -3.02
N TYR A 38 5.94 5.84 -2.88
CA TYR A 38 6.65 5.65 -1.62
C TYR A 38 7.26 6.98 -1.12
N MET A 39 7.98 7.71 -1.97
CA MET A 39 8.55 9.01 -1.63
C MET A 39 7.47 9.99 -1.17
N TYR A 40 6.32 10.02 -1.84
CA TYR A 40 5.20 10.86 -1.44
C TYR A 40 4.68 10.50 -0.04
N ASN A 41 4.49 9.21 0.24
CA ASN A 41 4.01 8.75 1.55
C ASN A 41 5.01 9.05 2.68
N VAL A 42 6.31 8.91 2.44
CA VAL A 42 7.30 8.98 3.52
C VAL A 42 7.96 10.36 3.68
N ALA A 43 8.27 11.04 2.58
CA ALA A 43 8.91 12.35 2.64
C ALA A 43 7.88 13.49 2.70
N VAL A 44 6.78 13.40 1.95
CA VAL A 44 5.80 14.50 1.84
C VAL A 44 4.69 14.42 2.90
N ARG A 45 4.14 13.23 3.16
CA ARG A 45 3.06 13.10 4.16
C ARG A 45 3.54 13.05 5.60
N ARG A 46 4.69 12.40 5.85
CA ARG A 46 5.16 12.08 7.21
C ARG A 46 6.50 12.71 7.58
N HIS A 47 7.26 13.19 6.60
CA HIS A 47 8.52 13.92 6.79
C HIS A 47 9.53 13.15 7.65
N TYR A 48 9.80 11.88 7.32
CA TYR A 48 10.84 11.11 8.01
C TYR A 48 12.24 11.66 7.72
N ASN A 49 13.09 11.66 8.73
CA ASN A 49 14.53 11.90 8.58
C ASN A 49 15.24 10.57 8.33
N PHE A 50 15.70 10.36 7.10
CA PHE A 50 16.37 9.13 6.70
C PHE A 50 17.89 9.25 6.83
N PRO A 51 18.60 8.14 7.13
CA PRO A 51 20.05 8.08 6.97
C PRO A 51 20.47 8.57 5.58
N ASN A 52 21.46 9.44 5.53
CA ASN A 52 21.98 10.04 4.29
C ASN A 52 20.96 10.82 3.44
N ASN A 53 19.77 11.14 3.98
CA ASN A 53 18.64 11.72 3.24
C ASN A 53 18.17 10.85 2.05
N ASP A 54 18.36 9.53 2.13
CA ASP A 54 17.99 8.61 1.06
C ASP A 54 16.78 7.75 1.45
N ALA A 55 15.58 8.27 1.17
CA ALA A 55 14.35 7.54 1.48
C ALA A 55 14.21 6.26 0.64
N ILE A 56 14.53 6.31 -0.67
CA ILE A 56 14.33 5.18 -1.58
C ILE A 56 15.31 4.05 -1.26
N GLY A 57 16.60 4.38 -1.13
CA GLY A 57 17.61 3.39 -0.76
C GLY A 57 17.32 2.79 0.61
N TYR A 58 16.85 3.60 1.57
CA TYR A 58 16.42 3.08 2.87
C TYR A 58 15.21 2.13 2.76
N GLY A 59 14.22 2.45 1.92
CA GLY A 59 13.09 1.58 1.64
C GLY A 59 13.50 0.23 1.04
N TYR A 60 14.42 0.22 0.08
CA TYR A 60 15.00 -1.03 -0.43
C TYR A 60 15.83 -1.77 0.62
N GLY A 61 16.54 -1.06 1.49
CA GLY A 61 17.21 -1.67 2.64
C GLY A 61 16.27 -2.43 3.58
N ILE A 62 15.04 -1.91 3.80
CA ILE A 62 14.00 -2.67 4.51
C ILE A 62 13.62 -3.93 3.74
N CYS A 63 13.42 -3.82 2.42
CA CYS A 63 13.12 -4.96 1.56
C CYS A 63 14.20 -6.05 1.61
N ASP A 64 15.48 -5.66 1.66
CA ASP A 64 16.61 -6.59 1.79
C ASP A 64 16.59 -7.31 3.14
N LYS A 65 16.31 -6.59 4.24
CA LYS A 65 16.15 -7.18 5.57
C LYS A 65 15.04 -8.24 5.58
N VAL A 66 13.87 -7.91 5.03
CA VAL A 66 12.74 -8.86 4.94
C VAL A 66 13.10 -10.05 4.06
N THR A 67 13.74 -9.82 2.91
CA THR A 67 14.18 -10.88 1.98
C THR A 67 15.18 -11.82 2.64
N SER A 68 16.07 -11.30 3.49
CA SER A 68 17.04 -12.11 4.24
C SER A 68 16.43 -12.95 5.37
N GLY A 69 15.11 -12.82 5.62
CA GLY A 69 14.41 -13.58 6.66
C GLY A 69 14.44 -12.94 8.05
N MET A 70 14.83 -11.66 8.14
CA MET A 70 14.77 -10.92 9.40
C MET A 70 13.31 -10.85 9.90
N SER A 71 13.11 -11.08 11.20
CA SER A 71 11.76 -11.04 11.79
C SER A 71 11.18 -9.63 11.77
N TYR A 72 9.85 -9.51 11.70
CA TYR A 72 9.16 -8.22 11.78
C TYR A 72 9.60 -7.38 12.99
N ALA A 73 9.77 -8.02 14.15
CA ALA A 73 10.22 -7.34 15.38
C ALA A 73 11.62 -6.73 15.25
N GLN A 74 12.55 -7.43 14.58
CA GLN A 74 13.90 -6.93 14.33
C GLN A 74 13.88 -5.78 13.33
N VAL A 75 13.15 -5.92 12.21
CA VAL A 75 13.01 -4.85 11.21
C VAL A 75 12.41 -3.59 11.85
N MET A 76 11.36 -3.74 12.65
CA MET A 76 10.74 -2.63 13.39
C MET A 76 11.73 -1.98 14.38
N GLY A 77 12.51 -2.79 15.11
CA GLY A 77 13.53 -2.30 16.02
C GLY A 77 14.58 -1.44 15.31
N ASP A 78 15.13 -1.95 14.21
CA ASP A 78 16.10 -1.23 13.39
C ASP A 78 15.51 0.09 12.85
N VAL A 79 14.29 0.05 12.31
CA VAL A 79 13.67 1.25 11.73
C VAL A 79 13.50 2.36 12.78
N LYS A 80 13.12 2.01 14.01
CA LYS A 80 13.04 2.98 15.12
C LYS A 80 14.41 3.51 15.58
N ASN A 81 15.50 2.80 15.31
CA ASN A 81 16.84 3.29 15.61
C ASN A 81 17.35 4.25 14.52
N ASP A 82 16.92 4.04 13.28
CA ASP A 82 17.52 4.69 12.11
C ASP A 82 16.82 5.99 11.69
N VAL A 83 15.51 6.12 11.93
CA VAL A 83 14.70 7.25 11.43
C VAL A 83 14.09 8.09 12.54
N THR A 84 13.70 9.33 12.26
CA THR A 84 12.78 10.11 13.12
C THR A 84 11.59 10.62 12.31
N PRO A 85 10.35 10.60 12.84
CA PRO A 85 9.92 10.03 14.13
C PRO A 85 10.12 8.51 14.22
N ASN A 86 10.30 8.00 15.44
CA ASN A 86 10.73 6.62 15.71
C ASN A 86 9.80 5.82 16.64
N ASP A 87 8.55 6.24 16.76
CA ASP A 87 7.54 5.45 17.45
C ASP A 87 7.08 4.24 16.62
N GLU A 88 6.34 3.32 17.25
CA GLU A 88 5.78 2.13 16.60
C GLU A 88 4.91 2.44 15.38
N PHE A 89 4.13 3.52 15.43
CA PHE A 89 3.27 3.89 14.31
C PHE A 89 4.08 4.39 13.11
N ALA A 90 5.10 5.19 13.39
CA ALA A 90 6.08 5.66 12.42
C ALA A 90 6.80 4.49 11.73
N ALA A 91 7.39 3.58 12.52
CA ALA A 91 8.11 2.44 11.97
C ALA A 91 7.20 1.49 11.18
N ASN A 92 6.00 1.18 11.68
CA ASN A 92 5.06 0.31 11.00
C ASN A 92 4.62 0.91 9.65
N TYR A 93 4.35 2.22 9.63
CA TYR A 93 4.02 2.92 8.41
C TYR A 93 5.13 2.80 7.36
N LEU A 94 6.39 3.04 7.75
CA LEU A 94 7.54 2.89 6.83
C LEU A 94 7.69 1.46 6.31
N VAL A 95 7.70 0.47 7.21
CA VAL A 95 7.89 -0.94 6.85
C VAL A 95 6.77 -1.41 5.92
N SER A 96 5.52 -1.07 6.25
CA SER A 96 4.37 -1.47 5.44
C SER A 96 4.43 -0.89 4.03
N TYR A 97 4.69 0.42 3.88
CA TYR A 97 4.76 1.04 2.56
C TYR A 97 6.00 0.62 1.76
N ALA A 98 7.14 0.37 2.42
CA ALA A 98 8.33 -0.13 1.73
C ALA A 98 8.04 -1.51 1.12
N VAL A 99 7.42 -2.42 1.88
CA VAL A 99 7.13 -3.77 1.40
C VAL A 99 5.96 -3.78 0.39
N ASP A 100 4.90 -3.03 0.63
CA ASP A 100 3.73 -2.99 -0.25
C ASP A 100 4.06 -2.41 -1.64
N LEU A 101 4.88 -1.36 -1.69
CA LEU A 101 5.18 -0.65 -2.93
C LEU A 101 6.46 -1.14 -3.61
N LEU A 102 7.56 -1.29 -2.86
CA LEU A 102 8.88 -1.53 -3.45
C LEU A 102 9.20 -3.02 -3.62
N CYS A 103 8.66 -3.89 -2.75
CA CYS A 103 8.93 -5.32 -2.78
C CYS A 103 7.68 -6.17 -2.42
N PRO A 104 6.61 -6.11 -3.25
CA PRO A 104 5.34 -6.77 -2.95
C PRO A 104 5.42 -8.31 -2.91
N ALA A 105 6.44 -8.91 -3.53
CA ALA A 105 6.65 -10.35 -3.47
C ALA A 105 6.99 -10.84 -2.04
N GLN A 106 7.43 -9.94 -1.17
CA GLN A 106 7.85 -10.20 0.20
C GLN A 106 6.71 -10.04 1.22
N ILE A 107 5.52 -9.57 0.81
CA ILE A 107 4.35 -9.42 1.67
C ILE A 107 4.04 -10.72 2.47
N PRO A 108 4.04 -11.92 1.86
CA PRO A 108 3.79 -13.15 2.62
C PRO A 108 4.82 -13.38 3.73
N GLN A 109 6.11 -13.12 3.44
CA GLN A 109 7.20 -13.28 4.40
C GLN A 109 7.07 -12.28 5.56
N LEU A 110 6.81 -11.01 5.26
CA LEU A 110 6.58 -9.98 6.27
C LEU A 110 5.42 -10.39 7.20
N ARG A 111 4.27 -10.77 6.62
CA ARG A 111 3.06 -11.17 7.37
C ARG A 111 3.29 -12.41 8.24
N ASN A 112 4.01 -13.40 7.74
CA ASN A 112 4.35 -14.59 8.51
C ASN A 112 5.27 -14.24 9.68
N SER A 113 6.26 -13.36 9.44
CA SER A 113 7.22 -12.94 10.46
C SER A 113 6.61 -12.00 11.53
N ALA A 114 5.48 -11.37 11.23
CA ALA A 114 4.73 -10.52 12.15
C ALA A 114 3.71 -11.30 13.01
N GLN A 115 3.56 -12.61 12.82
CA GLN A 115 2.62 -13.42 13.60
C GLN A 115 2.93 -13.34 15.09
N GLY A 116 1.93 -12.99 15.89
CA GLY A 116 2.07 -12.85 17.34
C GLY A 116 2.88 -11.62 17.79
N TYR A 117 3.30 -10.75 16.86
CA TYR A 117 3.97 -9.51 17.21
C TYR A 117 3.07 -8.63 18.06
N ARG A 118 3.62 -8.14 19.17
CA ARG A 118 3.00 -7.12 20.01
C ARG A 118 3.97 -5.95 20.14
N PRO A 119 3.53 -4.71 19.89
CA PRO A 119 4.36 -3.55 20.16
C PRO A 119 4.76 -3.52 21.64
N PRO A 120 5.93 -2.92 21.97
CA PRO A 120 6.33 -2.70 23.35
C PRO A 120 5.24 -1.94 24.13
N PRO A 121 5.05 -2.26 25.42
CA PRO A 121 4.07 -1.57 26.27
C PRO A 121 4.26 -0.05 26.21
N GLY A 122 3.17 0.70 26.10
CA GLY A 122 3.21 2.17 26.05
C GLY A 122 3.58 2.76 24.68
N GLN A 123 3.80 1.90 23.67
CA GLN A 123 3.86 2.31 22.26
C GLN A 123 2.71 1.72 21.43
N GLU A 124 1.67 1.21 22.11
CA GLU A 124 0.42 0.87 21.44
C GLU A 124 -0.20 2.14 20.85
N TYR A 125 -0.63 2.06 19.58
CA TYR A 125 -1.30 3.13 18.82
C TYR A 125 -2.11 4.06 19.73
N PHE A 126 -1.88 5.38 19.60
CA PHE A 126 -2.64 6.45 20.26
C PHE A 126 -4.15 6.11 20.28
N GLY A 127 -4.63 5.59 21.41
CA GLY A 127 -5.98 5.01 21.51
C GLY A 127 -6.19 3.99 22.63
N SER A 128 -5.15 3.32 23.15
CA SER A 128 -5.29 2.51 24.37
C SER A 128 -4.99 3.36 25.62
N PRO A 129 -5.95 3.61 26.52
CA PRO A 129 -5.62 4.08 27.86
C PRO A 129 -4.77 2.98 28.51
N GLY A 130 -3.56 3.35 28.95
CA GLY A 130 -2.67 2.44 29.66
C GLY A 130 -3.39 1.81 30.84
N ALA A 131 -3.13 0.54 31.08
CA ALA A 131 -3.59 -0.16 32.26
C ALA A 131 -3.03 0.55 33.51
N GLU A 132 -3.91 1.23 34.23
CA GLU A 132 -3.77 1.49 35.67
C GLU A 132 -3.99 0.20 36.47
#